data_AF-A0A2K5K5Q4-F1
#
_entry.id   AF-A0A2K5K5Q4-F1
#
_cell.length_a   1.000
_cell.length_b   1.000
_cell.length_c   1.000
_cell.angle_alpha   90.00
_cell.angle_beta   90.00
_cell.angle_gamma   90.00
#
_symmetry.space_group_name_H-M   'P 1'
#
loop_
_entity.id
_entity.type
_entity.pdbx_description
1 polymer ?
#
loop_
_entity_poly.entity_id
_entity_poly.type
_entity_poly.pdbx_seq_one_letter_code
_entity_poly.pdbx_strand_id
1 'polypeptide(L)'
;MKSSRNMNRSEKNYMELCLLLQTKEDYEALIKSLKVLLAELDEKIVQMEKKIANQKQIFTKMQEANNPQKLQKQIHILETRLNLVTVHFDKMLTTNAKLRKEIEDLRFEKAAYDNVYQQLQRCLLMQKKTMNLAIEQSSQAYEQRWAGDSNAMLGDGILPDLGLYLFFAEFSKLYKYIIIHLWESVGNSEKQRKIKRTSSLFLMVLFSPKQDEIILLRSQQQLSHDDSRSALRQLEDKLRKTTEEADMYESKYREVSKTLDLLKNSVEKLFKKINCDATKILVQLGETGKVTDINLPQYFAIIEKKTNDLLLLETYRRILDVEGAEAEIPPPFVNPFWGGSALLKPPEPIKVIPPVLGADPFGDRLDDVEQPLDHGSLRQLILDNYILKENRSKEVRGDSLPEKVDDSRFRKRVTM
;
A
#
# COMPACT_ATOMS: atom_id res chain seq x y z
N MET A 1 34.47 82.51 93.61
CA MET A 1 35.42 82.23 92.51
C MET A 1 35.19 80.81 92.01
N LYS A 2 34.75 80.60 90.77
CA LYS A 2 34.62 79.24 90.22
C LYS A 2 36.04 78.68 89.99
N SER A 3 36.33 77.50 90.53
CA SER A 3 37.66 76.87 90.49
C SER A 3 38.03 76.43 89.06
N SER A 4 39.15 76.94 88.54
CA SER A 4 39.67 76.68 87.19
C SER A 4 39.84 75.17 86.87
N ARG A 5 40.14 74.33 87.86
CA ARG A 5 40.22 72.87 87.70
C ARG A 5 38.89 72.23 87.31
N ASN A 6 37.77 72.70 87.86
CA ASN A 6 36.46 72.12 87.57
C ASN A 6 35.98 72.49 86.17
N MET A 7 36.37 73.68 85.67
CA MET A 7 36.08 74.08 84.29
C MET A 7 36.87 73.25 83.28
N ASN A 8 38.18 73.07 83.48
CA ASN A 8 39.00 72.22 82.62
C ASN A 8 38.55 70.75 82.60
N ARG A 9 38.01 70.24 83.72
CA ARG A 9 37.48 68.87 83.79
C ARG A 9 36.13 68.73 83.08
N SER A 10 35.27 69.74 83.21
CA SER A 10 34.00 69.82 82.48
C SER A 10 34.23 69.92 80.96
N GLU A 11 35.23 70.68 80.53
CA GLU A 11 35.58 70.84 79.12
C GLU A 11 36.18 69.56 78.53
N LYS A 12 37.05 68.86 79.28
CA LYS A 12 37.52 67.51 78.88
C LYS A 12 36.40 66.50 78.77
N ASN A 13 35.49 66.45 79.76
CA ASN A 13 34.34 65.56 79.71
C ASN A 13 33.41 65.89 78.52
N TYR A 14 33.26 67.17 78.18
CA TYR A 14 32.48 67.60 77.02
C TYR A 14 33.14 67.16 75.71
N MET A 15 34.46 67.37 75.56
CA MET A 15 35.23 66.92 74.40
C MET A 15 35.22 65.39 74.24
N GLU A 16 35.35 64.64 75.33
CA GLU A 16 35.27 63.18 75.34
C GLU A 16 33.88 62.68 74.95
N LEU A 17 32.82 63.33 75.44
CA LEU A 17 31.45 63.06 75.03
C LEU A 17 31.23 63.34 73.53
N CYS A 18 31.77 64.44 73.00
CA CYS A 18 31.71 64.73 71.57
C CYS A 18 32.40 63.66 70.72
N LEU A 19 33.58 63.17 71.14
CA LEU A 19 34.29 62.08 70.45
C LEU A 19 33.52 60.76 70.48
N LEU A 20 32.92 60.41 71.62
CA LEU A 20 32.06 59.22 71.74
C LEU A 20 30.79 59.34 70.90
N LEU A 21 30.21 60.54 70.81
CA LEU A 21 29.06 60.80 69.94
C LEU A 21 29.43 60.63 68.46
N GLN A 22 30.57 61.18 68.03
CA GLN A 22 31.09 61.06 66.67
C GLN A 22 31.31 59.59 66.29
N THR A 23 32.01 58.84 67.14
CA THR A 23 32.28 57.41 66.90
C THR A 23 31.00 56.57 66.88
N LYS A 24 30.00 56.90 67.73
CA LYS A 24 28.67 56.28 67.67
C LYS A 24 27.98 56.55 66.34
N GLU A 25 28.00 57.79 65.86
CA GLU A 25 27.43 58.18 64.57
C GLU A 25 28.10 57.45 63.40
N ASP A 26 29.43 57.29 63.44
CA ASP A 26 30.19 56.52 62.43
C ASP A 26 29.81 55.03 62.42
N TYR A 27 29.69 54.40 63.59
CA TYR A 27 29.24 53.01 63.70
C TYR A 27 27.78 52.86 63.26
N GLU A 28 26.91 53.82 63.58
CA GLU A 28 25.53 53.82 63.08
C GLU A 28 25.47 53.94 61.56
N ALA A 29 26.33 54.76 60.95
CA ALA A 29 26.43 54.88 59.50
C ALA A 29 26.93 53.58 58.86
N LEU A 30 27.93 52.91 59.47
CA LEU A 30 28.43 51.62 59.01
C LEU A 30 27.37 50.50 59.13
N ILE A 31 26.62 50.47 60.24
CA ILE A 31 25.51 49.52 60.41
C ILE A 31 24.44 49.75 59.35
N LYS A 32 24.13 51.02 59.04
CA LYS A 32 23.16 51.36 57.97
C LYS A 32 23.65 50.87 56.60
N SER A 33 24.91 51.11 56.24
CA SER A 33 25.45 50.68 54.94
C SER A 33 25.52 49.15 54.82
N LEU A 34 25.95 48.45 55.88
CA LEU A 34 25.95 46.99 55.92
C LEU A 34 24.55 46.39 55.78
N LYS A 35 23.53 47.01 56.41
CA LYS A 35 22.13 46.58 56.24
C LYS A 35 21.63 46.74 54.81
N VAL A 36 22.02 47.82 54.13
CA VAL A 36 21.67 48.03 52.70
C VAL A 36 22.33 46.96 51.83
N LEU A 37 23.62 46.68 52.02
CA LEU A 37 24.33 45.64 51.26
C LEU A 37 23.72 44.24 51.49
N LEU A 38 23.29 43.95 52.71
CA LEU A 38 22.66 42.66 53.05
C LEU A 38 21.32 42.51 52.32
N ALA A 39 20.51 43.59 52.27
CA ALA A 39 19.27 43.60 51.49
C ALA A 39 19.50 43.42 49.98
N GLU A 40 20.55 44.03 49.42
CA GLU A 40 20.91 43.84 48.01
C GLU A 40 21.35 42.40 47.69
N LEU A 41 22.08 41.76 48.61
CA LEU A 41 22.49 40.36 48.46
C LEU A 41 21.29 39.41 48.58
N ASP A 42 20.39 39.65 49.52
CA ASP A 42 19.15 38.87 49.67
C ASP A 42 18.29 38.98 48.40
N GLU A 43 18.19 40.16 47.79
CA GLU A 43 17.49 40.34 46.53
C GLU A 43 18.14 39.55 45.38
N LYS A 44 19.48 39.54 45.31
CA LYS A 44 20.22 38.72 44.33
C LYS A 44 20.02 37.22 44.54
N ILE A 45 19.94 36.77 45.79
CA ILE A 45 19.65 35.36 46.13
C ILE A 45 18.26 34.99 45.59
N VAL A 46 17.24 35.81 45.89
CA VAL A 46 15.87 35.57 45.40
C VAL A 46 15.81 35.55 43.86
N GLN A 47 16.54 36.45 43.20
CA GLN A 47 16.62 36.47 41.74
C GLN A 47 17.26 35.18 41.18
N MET A 48 18.31 34.68 41.81
CA MET A 48 18.97 33.44 41.40
C MET A 48 18.11 32.21 41.68
N GLU A 49 17.44 32.14 42.83
CA GLU A 49 16.50 31.08 43.16
C GLU A 49 15.35 31.02 42.15
N LYS A 50 14.82 32.18 41.75
CA LYS A 50 13.80 32.28 40.69
C LYS A 50 14.32 31.77 39.35
N LYS A 51 15.55 32.11 38.97
CA LYS A 51 16.18 31.58 37.74
C LYS A 51 16.35 30.06 37.79
N ILE A 52 16.79 29.52 38.92
CA ILE A 52 16.96 28.07 39.12
C ILE A 52 15.60 27.37 39.06
N ALA A 53 14.56 27.92 39.70
CA ALA A 53 13.21 27.35 39.66
C ALA A 53 12.65 27.32 38.23
N ASN A 54 12.80 28.40 37.47
CA ASN A 54 12.39 28.47 36.08
C ASN A 54 13.14 27.46 35.20
N GLN A 55 14.47 27.36 35.34
CA GLN A 55 15.26 26.37 34.60
C GLN A 55 14.85 24.93 34.93
N LYS A 56 14.63 24.61 36.21
CA LYS A 56 14.12 23.30 36.64
C LYS A 56 12.75 23.01 36.02
N GLN A 57 11.84 23.98 36.03
CA GLN A 57 10.51 23.81 35.43
C GLN A 57 10.58 23.58 33.92
N ILE A 58 11.44 24.32 33.20
CA ILE A 58 11.65 24.13 31.76
C ILE A 58 12.24 22.75 31.48
N PHE A 59 13.22 22.31 32.27
CA PHE A 59 13.83 20.98 32.13
C PHE A 59 12.83 19.85 32.36
N THR A 60 11.99 19.94 33.41
CA THR A 60 10.94 18.94 33.67
C THR A 60 9.93 18.89 32.53
N LYS A 61 9.44 20.04 32.04
CA LYS A 61 8.51 20.09 30.89
C LYS A 61 9.14 19.54 29.61
N MET A 62 10.43 19.79 29.39
CA MET A 62 11.18 19.28 28.24
C MET A 62 11.34 17.76 28.28
N GLN A 63 11.58 17.19 29.47
CA GLN A 63 11.67 15.74 29.68
C GLN A 63 10.31 15.05 29.51
N GLU A 64 9.21 15.70 29.92
CA GLU A 64 7.85 15.18 29.73
C GLU A 64 7.43 15.18 28.26
N ALA A 65 7.74 16.26 27.52
CA ALA A 65 7.44 16.40 26.10
C ALA A 65 8.29 15.46 25.24
N ASN A 66 9.55 15.26 25.60
CA ASN A 66 10.48 14.44 24.85
C ASN A 66 10.68 13.11 25.59
N ASN A 67 9.67 12.25 25.52
CA ASN A 67 9.68 10.95 26.19
C ASN A 67 10.29 9.91 25.23
N PRO A 68 11.62 9.67 25.26
CA PRO A 68 12.33 8.91 24.21
C PRO A 68 11.80 7.48 24.09
N GLN A 69 11.27 6.93 25.19
CA GLN A 69 10.65 5.61 25.21
C GLN A 69 9.37 5.53 24.36
N LYS A 70 8.56 6.60 24.30
CA LYS A 70 7.34 6.62 23.46
C LYS A 70 7.71 6.70 21.99
N LEU A 71 8.68 7.56 21.64
CA LEU A 71 9.19 7.68 20.28
C LEU A 71 9.84 6.37 19.81
N GLN A 72 10.65 5.74 20.67
CA GLN A 72 11.28 4.46 20.38
C GLN A 72 10.25 3.33 20.17
N LYS A 73 9.18 3.29 20.96
CA LYS A 73 8.06 2.34 20.74
C LYS A 73 7.36 2.59 19.41
N GLN A 74 7.14 3.86 19.04
CA GLN A 74 6.50 4.22 17.78
C GLN A 74 7.37 3.83 16.58
N ILE A 75 8.69 4.05 16.64
CA ILE A 75 9.64 3.59 15.64
C ILE A 75 9.56 2.06 15.50
N HIS A 76 9.63 1.33 16.62
CA HIS A 76 9.57 -0.13 16.60
C HIS A 76 8.28 -0.70 15.99
N ILE A 77 7.13 -0.06 16.28
CA ILE A 77 5.84 -0.43 15.67
C ILE A 77 5.87 -0.20 14.16
N LEU A 78 6.42 0.93 13.71
CA LEU A 78 6.52 1.24 12.28
C LEU A 78 7.48 0.28 11.57
N GLU A 79 8.62 -0.04 12.18
CA GLU A 79 9.58 -1.04 11.67
C GLU A 79 8.93 -2.42 11.56
N THR A 80 8.18 -2.84 12.58
CA THR A 80 7.47 -4.13 12.57
C THR A 80 6.41 -4.17 11.47
N ARG A 81 5.63 -3.10 11.31
CA ARG A 81 4.64 -2.98 10.23
C ARG A 81 5.30 -3.01 8.86
N LEU A 82 6.42 -2.31 8.69
CA LEU A 82 7.18 -2.31 7.44
C LEU A 82 7.68 -3.73 7.12
N ASN A 83 8.32 -4.39 8.09
CA ASN A 83 8.81 -5.76 7.93
C ASN A 83 7.69 -6.74 7.56
N LEU A 84 6.52 -6.62 8.18
CA LEU A 84 5.36 -7.46 7.86
C LEU A 84 4.91 -7.27 6.41
N VAL A 85 4.84 -6.02 5.93
CA VAL A 85 4.47 -5.71 4.55
C VAL A 85 5.54 -6.24 3.58
N THR A 86 6.83 -6.08 3.89
CA THR A 86 7.93 -6.62 3.09
C THR A 86 7.85 -8.14 2.97
N VAL A 87 7.68 -8.85 4.09
CA VAL A 87 7.53 -10.31 4.08
C VAL A 87 6.28 -10.75 3.30
N HIS A 88 5.18 -10.03 3.42
CA HIS A 88 3.98 -10.31 2.62
C HIS A 88 4.25 -10.12 1.12
N PHE A 89 4.94 -9.05 0.75
CA PHE A 89 5.33 -8.78 -0.63
C PHE A 89 6.27 -9.87 -1.17
N ASP A 90 7.29 -10.28 -0.41
CA ASP A 90 8.20 -11.36 -0.77
C ASP A 90 7.45 -12.68 -0.95
N LYS A 91 6.49 -12.97 -0.06
CA LYS A 91 5.60 -14.13 -0.22
C LYS A 91 4.83 -14.06 -1.53
N MET A 92 4.26 -12.90 -1.88
CA MET A 92 3.56 -12.70 -3.16
C MET A 92 4.50 -12.82 -4.36
N LEU A 93 5.76 -12.38 -4.26
CA LEU A 93 6.75 -12.59 -5.32
C LEU A 93 7.08 -14.07 -5.49
N THR A 94 7.27 -14.82 -4.40
CA THR A 94 7.57 -16.26 -4.47
C THR A 94 6.39 -17.06 -5.04
N THR A 95 5.14 -16.70 -4.70
CA THR A 95 3.96 -17.33 -5.30
C THR A 95 3.82 -16.96 -6.76
N ASN A 96 4.05 -15.69 -7.14
CA ASN A 96 4.04 -15.26 -8.53
C ASN A 96 5.10 -16.00 -9.36
N ALA A 97 6.31 -16.20 -8.82
CA ALA A 97 7.36 -16.97 -9.48
C ALA A 97 6.95 -18.44 -9.70
N LYS A 98 6.29 -19.07 -8.72
CA LYS A 98 5.75 -20.44 -8.86
C LYS A 98 4.68 -20.52 -9.93
N LEU A 99 3.72 -19.59 -9.94
CA LEU A 99 2.66 -19.52 -10.95
C LEU A 99 3.22 -19.29 -12.35
N ARG A 100 4.24 -18.44 -12.51
CA ARG A 100 4.93 -18.24 -13.79
C ARG A 100 5.57 -19.52 -14.29
N LYS A 101 6.18 -20.30 -13.41
CA LYS A 101 6.75 -21.61 -13.76
C LYS A 101 5.66 -22.59 -14.21
N GLU A 102 4.57 -22.68 -13.46
CA GLU A 102 3.42 -23.53 -13.83
C GLU A 102 2.82 -23.14 -15.18
N ILE A 103 2.67 -21.84 -15.46
CA ILE A 103 2.22 -21.34 -16.77
C ILE A 103 3.17 -21.80 -17.89
N GLU A 104 4.48 -21.74 -17.66
CA GLU A 104 5.46 -22.15 -18.65
C GLU A 104 5.45 -23.67 -18.89
N ASP A 105 5.35 -24.46 -17.82
CA ASP A 105 5.21 -25.91 -17.90
C ASP A 105 3.96 -26.30 -18.70
N LEU A 106 2.80 -25.66 -18.43
CA LEU A 106 1.56 -25.86 -19.18
C LEU A 106 1.66 -25.44 -20.65
N ARG A 107 2.45 -24.39 -20.95
CA ARG A 107 2.70 -23.98 -22.33
C ARG A 107 3.52 -25.01 -23.09
N PHE A 108 4.53 -25.61 -22.46
CA PHE A 108 5.29 -26.70 -23.05
C PHE A 108 4.42 -27.92 -23.32
N GLU A 109 3.55 -28.29 -22.36
CA GLU A 109 2.62 -29.40 -22.53
C GLU A 109 1.64 -29.16 -23.68
N LYS A 110 1.05 -27.95 -23.74
CA LYS A 110 0.18 -27.55 -24.86
C LYS A 110 0.90 -27.63 -26.20
N ALA A 111 2.14 -27.15 -26.29
CA ALA A 111 2.91 -27.21 -27.53
C ALA A 111 3.19 -28.67 -27.97
N ALA A 112 3.42 -29.58 -27.02
CA ALA A 112 3.56 -31.00 -27.30
C ALA A 112 2.25 -31.60 -27.84
N TYR A 113 1.10 -31.29 -27.23
CA TYR A 113 -0.20 -31.74 -27.73
C TYR A 113 -0.52 -31.18 -29.12
N ASP A 114 -0.26 -29.89 -29.36
CA ASP A 114 -0.49 -29.26 -30.66
C ASP A 114 0.33 -29.96 -31.77
N ASN A 115 1.57 -30.38 -31.48
CA ASN A 115 2.38 -31.16 -32.42
C ASN A 115 1.75 -32.52 -32.74
N VAL A 116 1.34 -33.29 -31.72
CA VAL A 116 0.68 -34.59 -31.92
C VAL A 116 -0.63 -34.43 -32.69
N TYR A 117 -1.43 -33.41 -32.36
CA TYR A 117 -2.68 -33.11 -33.05
C TYR A 117 -2.43 -32.81 -34.54
N GLN A 118 -1.43 -31.99 -34.85
CA GLN A 118 -1.05 -31.70 -36.24
C GLN A 118 -0.59 -32.97 -36.98
N GLN A 119 0.18 -33.85 -36.34
CA GLN A 119 0.59 -35.12 -36.95
C GLN A 119 -0.62 -35.99 -37.28
N LEU A 120 -1.55 -36.14 -36.34
CA LEU A 120 -2.77 -36.91 -36.53
C LEU A 120 -3.62 -36.33 -37.67
N GLN A 121 -3.76 -35.01 -37.73
CA GLN A 121 -4.49 -34.32 -38.80
C GLN A 121 -3.85 -34.56 -40.17
N ARG A 122 -2.52 -34.58 -40.27
CA ARG A 122 -1.80 -34.92 -41.52
C ARG A 122 -2.05 -36.38 -41.92
N CYS A 123 -1.99 -37.33 -40.98
CA CYS A 123 -2.28 -38.75 -41.24
C CYS A 123 -3.71 -38.95 -41.75
N LEU A 124 -4.69 -38.32 -41.11
CA LEU A 124 -6.09 -38.37 -41.52
C LEU A 124 -6.28 -37.78 -42.92
N LEU A 125 -5.65 -36.65 -43.21
CA LEU A 125 -5.69 -36.04 -44.54
C LEU A 125 -5.12 -36.99 -45.61
N MET A 126 -3.99 -37.64 -45.33
CA MET A 126 -3.39 -38.61 -46.24
C MET A 126 -4.29 -39.83 -46.45
N GLN A 127 -4.89 -40.37 -45.38
CA GLN A 127 -5.83 -41.49 -45.50
C GLN A 127 -7.09 -41.14 -46.30
N LYS A 128 -7.62 -39.91 -46.15
CA LYS A 128 -8.75 -39.44 -46.95
C LYS A 128 -8.39 -39.33 -48.43
N LYS A 129 -7.16 -38.86 -48.73
CA LYS A 129 -6.66 -38.80 -50.11
C LYS A 129 -6.51 -40.18 -50.73
N THR A 130 -5.95 -41.15 -50.00
CA THR A 130 -5.80 -42.53 -50.52
C THR A 130 -7.16 -43.21 -50.72
N MET A 131 -8.11 -43.02 -49.79
CA MET A 131 -9.47 -43.51 -49.94
C MET A 131 -10.16 -42.93 -51.18
N ASN A 132 -10.08 -41.61 -51.38
CA ASN A 132 -10.67 -40.95 -52.55
C ASN A 132 -10.05 -41.47 -53.86
N LEU A 133 -8.72 -41.64 -53.91
CA LEU A 133 -8.04 -42.20 -55.08
C LEU A 133 -8.51 -43.64 -55.39
N ALA A 134 -8.67 -44.49 -54.37
CA ALA A 134 -9.16 -45.84 -54.55
C ALA A 134 -10.62 -45.87 -55.06
N ILE A 135 -11.47 -44.96 -54.56
CA ILE A 135 -12.85 -44.80 -55.04
C ILE A 135 -12.86 -44.35 -56.50
N GLU A 136 -12.02 -43.39 -56.87
CA GLU A 136 -11.91 -42.90 -58.25
C GLU A 136 -11.40 -43.99 -59.21
N GLN A 137 -10.35 -44.72 -58.82
CA GLN A 137 -9.84 -45.87 -59.58
C GLN A 137 -10.90 -46.96 -59.78
N SER A 138 -11.68 -47.26 -58.74
CA SER A 138 -12.74 -48.26 -58.83
C SER A 138 -13.93 -47.79 -59.67
N SER A 139 -14.29 -46.50 -59.61
CA SER A 139 -15.30 -45.90 -60.52
C SER A 139 -14.85 -45.99 -61.98
N GLN A 140 -13.61 -45.62 -62.26
CA GLN A 140 -13.04 -45.69 -63.61
C GLN A 140 -12.98 -47.12 -64.15
N ALA A 141 -12.56 -48.09 -63.32
CA ALA A 141 -12.53 -49.50 -63.72
C ALA A 141 -13.94 -50.04 -64.02
N TYR A 142 -14.95 -49.60 -63.25
CA TYR A 142 -16.34 -49.96 -63.50
C TYR A 142 -16.86 -49.35 -64.81
N GLU A 143 -16.60 -48.06 -65.06
CA GLU A 143 -16.98 -47.39 -66.32
C GLU A 143 -16.32 -48.04 -67.54
N GLN A 144 -15.04 -48.38 -67.46
CA GLN A 144 -14.32 -49.07 -68.53
C GLN A 144 -14.93 -50.45 -68.83
N ARG A 145 -15.26 -51.22 -67.79
CA ARG A 145 -15.90 -52.52 -67.95
C ARG A 145 -17.29 -52.39 -68.55
N TRP A 146 -18.09 -51.44 -68.06
CA TRP A 146 -19.42 -51.16 -68.59
C TRP A 146 -19.39 -50.72 -70.05
N ALA A 147 -18.45 -49.85 -70.42
CA ALA A 147 -18.25 -49.43 -71.82
C ALA A 147 -17.79 -50.60 -72.70
N GLY A 148 -16.92 -51.49 -72.19
CA GLY A 148 -16.50 -52.71 -72.89
C GLY A 148 -17.66 -53.67 -73.13
N ASP A 149 -18.45 -53.95 -72.09
CA ASP A 149 -19.62 -54.83 -72.16
C ASP A 149 -20.69 -54.24 -73.09
N SER A 150 -20.90 -52.92 -73.07
CA SER A 150 -21.82 -52.23 -73.98
C SER A 150 -21.35 -52.25 -75.44
N ASN A 151 -20.05 -52.05 -75.70
CA ASN A 151 -19.51 -52.12 -77.06
C ASN A 151 -19.54 -53.54 -77.62
N ALA A 152 -19.33 -54.56 -76.79
CA ALA A 152 -19.50 -55.96 -77.17
C ALA A 152 -20.97 -56.26 -77.54
N MET A 153 -21.93 -55.77 -76.76
CA MET A 153 -23.37 -55.92 -77.05
C MET A 153 -23.81 -55.24 -78.35
N LEU A 154 -23.21 -54.11 -78.71
CA LEU A 154 -23.46 -53.44 -80.00
C LEU A 154 -22.83 -54.17 -81.19
N GLY A 155 -21.71 -54.88 -80.99
CA GLY A 155 -21.03 -55.68 -82.01
C GLY A 155 -21.78 -56.95 -82.42
N ASP A 156 -22.54 -57.55 -81.50
CA ASP A 156 -23.34 -58.77 -81.74
C ASP A 156 -24.75 -58.50 -82.30
N GLY A 157 -25.08 -57.26 -82.67
CA GLY A 157 -26.35 -56.93 -83.36
C GLY A 157 -27.62 -57.08 -82.51
N ILE A 158 -27.50 -57.03 -81.18
CA ILE A 158 -28.64 -57.12 -80.25
C ILE A 158 -29.03 -55.69 -79.85
N LEU A 159 -30.21 -55.22 -80.27
CA LEU A 159 -30.81 -54.00 -79.71
C LEU A 159 -30.92 -54.15 -78.18
N PRO A 160 -30.61 -53.14 -77.35
CA PRO A 160 -30.67 -53.29 -75.90
C PRO A 160 -32.14 -53.36 -75.46
N ASP A 161 -32.65 -54.58 -75.37
CA ASP A 161 -33.96 -54.84 -74.82
C ASP A 161 -33.94 -54.49 -73.32
N LEU A 162 -34.96 -53.76 -72.87
CA LEU A 162 -35.12 -53.23 -71.51
C LEU A 162 -34.99 -54.34 -70.42
N GLY A 163 -35.16 -55.61 -70.83
CA GLY A 163 -35.02 -56.80 -70.01
C GLY A 163 -33.59 -57.11 -69.55
N LEU A 164 -32.56 -56.68 -70.28
CA LEU A 164 -31.17 -57.00 -69.90
C LEU A 164 -30.74 -56.22 -68.64
N TYR A 165 -31.19 -54.98 -68.51
CA TYR A 165 -30.98 -54.15 -67.32
C TYR A 165 -31.69 -54.72 -66.08
N LEU A 166 -32.89 -55.28 -66.25
CA LEU A 166 -33.63 -55.96 -65.18
C LEU A 166 -32.93 -57.25 -64.74
N PHE A 167 -32.44 -58.03 -65.70
CA PHE A 167 -31.78 -59.32 -65.43
C PHE A 167 -30.50 -59.15 -64.60
N PHE A 168 -29.67 -58.13 -64.89
CA PHE A 168 -28.48 -57.83 -64.09
C PHE A 168 -28.82 -57.34 -62.67
N ALA A 169 -29.92 -56.61 -62.49
CA ALA A 169 -30.38 -56.18 -61.17
C ALA A 169 -30.90 -57.34 -60.31
N GLU A 170 -31.54 -58.34 -60.92
CA GLU A 170 -31.97 -59.56 -60.23
C GLU A 170 -30.81 -60.50 -59.91
N PHE A 171 -29.82 -60.62 -60.80
CA PHE A 171 -28.63 -61.43 -60.55
C PHE A 171 -27.81 -60.93 -59.34
N SER A 172 -27.71 -59.61 -59.16
CA SER A 172 -27.04 -59.02 -57.99
C SER A 172 -27.77 -59.32 -56.67
N LYS A 173 -29.11 -59.38 -56.68
CA LYS A 173 -29.92 -59.77 -55.52
C LYS A 173 -29.76 -61.26 -55.19
N LEU A 174 -29.73 -62.12 -56.21
CA LEU A 174 -29.56 -63.56 -56.03
C LEU A 174 -28.18 -63.90 -55.46
N TYR A 175 -27.13 -63.24 -55.96
CA TYR A 175 -25.75 -63.44 -55.47
C TYR A 175 -25.59 -62.99 -54.00
N LYS A 176 -26.26 -61.90 -53.60
CA LYS A 176 -26.36 -61.47 -52.18
C LYS A 176 -27.11 -62.49 -51.31
N TYR A 177 -28.22 -63.05 -51.80
CA TYR A 177 -29.03 -64.03 -51.06
C TYR A 177 -28.28 -65.36 -50.86
N ILE A 178 -27.59 -65.83 -51.90
CA ILE A 178 -26.80 -67.07 -51.86
C ILE A 178 -25.61 -66.95 -50.90
N ILE A 179 -24.91 -65.81 -50.87
CA ILE A 179 -23.81 -65.59 -49.91
C ILE A 179 -24.30 -65.56 -48.46
N ILE A 180 -25.47 -64.99 -48.19
CA ILE A 180 -26.08 -64.96 -46.84
C ILE A 180 -26.55 -66.37 -46.43
N HIS A 181 -27.20 -67.11 -47.32
CA HIS A 181 -27.75 -68.44 -46.99
C HIS A 181 -26.71 -69.58 -46.97
N LEU A 182 -25.63 -69.51 -47.77
CA LEU A 182 -24.50 -70.44 -47.64
C LEU A 182 -23.74 -70.24 -46.34
N TRP A 183 -23.73 -69.01 -45.79
CA TRP A 183 -23.12 -68.72 -44.49
C TRP A 183 -23.94 -69.29 -43.33
N GLU A 184 -25.27 -69.34 -43.45
CA GLU A 184 -26.16 -69.95 -42.44
C GLU A 184 -26.25 -71.48 -42.52
N SER A 185 -26.07 -72.09 -43.70
CA SER A 185 -26.33 -73.53 -43.89
C SER A 185 -25.17 -74.48 -43.53
N VAL A 186 -23.95 -73.99 -43.25
CA VAL A 186 -22.76 -74.83 -42.95
C VAL A 186 -22.68 -75.19 -41.44
N GLY A 187 -23.84 -75.45 -40.84
CA GLY A 187 -24.04 -75.40 -39.39
C GLY A 187 -24.35 -76.70 -38.67
N ASN A 188 -24.03 -77.92 -39.14
CA ASN A 188 -24.32 -79.12 -38.33
C ASN A 188 -23.51 -80.39 -38.66
N SER A 189 -22.43 -80.65 -37.91
CA SER A 189 -21.87 -82.00 -37.71
C SER A 189 -21.04 -82.06 -36.42
N GLU A 190 -20.94 -83.23 -35.80
CA GLU A 190 -20.37 -83.39 -34.45
C GLU A 190 -18.82 -83.22 -34.41
N LYS A 191 -18.14 -83.41 -35.56
CA LYS A 191 -16.73 -83.00 -35.74
C LYS A 191 -16.57 -81.48 -35.68
N GLN A 192 -17.56 -80.71 -36.14
CA GLN A 192 -17.61 -79.26 -36.00
C GLN A 192 -17.86 -78.79 -34.56
N ARG A 193 -18.38 -79.62 -33.63
CA ARG A 193 -18.47 -79.22 -32.20
C ARG A 193 -17.09 -79.22 -31.51
N LYS A 194 -16.22 -80.18 -31.83
CA LYS A 194 -14.82 -80.17 -31.35
C LYS A 194 -14.00 -79.07 -32.03
N ILE A 195 -14.15 -78.90 -33.34
CA ILE A 195 -13.51 -77.78 -34.08
C ILE A 195 -14.08 -76.43 -33.65
N LYS A 196 -15.37 -76.29 -33.32
CA LYS A 196 -15.95 -75.07 -32.73
C LYS A 196 -15.45 -74.84 -31.34
N ARG A 197 -15.21 -75.85 -30.50
CA ARG A 197 -14.63 -75.65 -29.16
C ARG A 197 -13.15 -75.25 -29.24
N THR A 198 -12.37 -75.90 -30.09
CA THR A 198 -10.96 -75.50 -30.31
C THR A 198 -10.85 -74.18 -31.04
N SER A 199 -11.70 -73.90 -32.03
CA SER A 199 -11.77 -72.60 -32.72
C SER A 199 -12.39 -71.51 -31.85
N SER A 200 -13.28 -71.82 -30.91
CA SER A 200 -13.83 -70.87 -29.93
C SER A 200 -12.82 -70.57 -28.84
N LEU A 201 -12.01 -71.53 -28.41
CA LEU A 201 -10.87 -71.28 -27.52
C LEU A 201 -9.77 -70.49 -28.26
N PHE A 202 -9.53 -70.79 -29.54
CA PHE A 202 -8.60 -70.04 -30.39
C PHE A 202 -9.11 -68.62 -30.69
N LEU A 203 -10.40 -68.44 -30.96
CA LEU A 203 -11.06 -67.13 -31.06
C LEU A 203 -11.03 -66.42 -29.73
N MET A 204 -11.29 -67.07 -28.59
CA MET A 204 -11.19 -66.42 -27.28
C MET A 204 -9.74 -65.96 -27.00
N VAL A 205 -8.73 -66.77 -27.30
CA VAL A 205 -7.32 -66.40 -27.10
C VAL A 205 -6.84 -65.31 -28.07
N LEU A 206 -7.33 -65.29 -29.31
CA LEU A 206 -6.96 -64.26 -30.30
C LEU A 206 -7.78 -62.97 -30.20
N PHE A 207 -9.05 -63.06 -29.82
CA PHE A 207 -9.98 -61.91 -29.75
C PHE A 207 -10.07 -61.31 -28.35
N SER A 208 -9.79 -62.04 -27.26
CA SER A 208 -9.68 -61.47 -25.90
C SER A 208 -8.68 -60.32 -25.85
N PRO A 209 -7.41 -60.46 -26.28
CA PRO A 209 -6.47 -59.34 -26.22
C PRO A 209 -6.94 -58.15 -27.05
N LYS A 210 -7.70 -58.37 -28.13
CA LYS A 210 -8.29 -57.27 -28.93
C LYS A 210 -9.50 -56.63 -28.24
N GLN A 211 -10.33 -57.41 -27.54
CA GLN A 211 -11.41 -56.86 -26.71
C GLN A 211 -10.88 -56.12 -25.49
N ASP A 212 -9.86 -56.65 -24.83
CA ASP A 212 -9.16 -56.02 -23.70
C ASP A 212 -8.48 -54.72 -24.16
N GLU A 213 -7.85 -54.70 -25.34
CA GLU A 213 -7.28 -53.50 -25.96
C GLU A 213 -8.36 -52.48 -26.33
N ILE A 214 -9.53 -52.90 -26.83
CA ILE A 214 -10.68 -52.00 -27.08
C ILE A 214 -11.24 -51.42 -25.77
N ILE A 215 -11.32 -52.20 -24.69
CA ILE A 215 -11.77 -51.74 -23.38
C ILE A 215 -10.76 -50.74 -22.80
N LEU A 216 -9.45 -51.02 -22.92
CA LEU A 216 -8.39 -50.11 -22.49
C LEU A 216 -8.38 -48.81 -23.29
N LEU A 217 -8.53 -48.87 -24.62
CA LEU A 217 -8.61 -47.68 -25.46
C LEU A 217 -9.87 -46.86 -25.14
N ARG A 218 -11.01 -47.52 -24.88
CA ARG A 218 -12.24 -46.84 -24.44
C ARG A 218 -12.09 -46.22 -23.06
N SER A 219 -11.45 -46.90 -22.10
CA SER A 219 -11.23 -46.33 -20.77
C SER A 219 -10.24 -45.17 -20.81
N GLN A 220 -9.18 -45.26 -21.62
CA GLN A 220 -8.24 -44.17 -21.87
C GLN A 220 -8.91 -42.96 -22.54
N GLN A 221 -9.80 -43.21 -23.51
CA GLN A 221 -10.58 -42.16 -24.18
C GLN A 221 -11.62 -41.55 -23.23
N GLN A 222 -12.23 -42.34 -22.35
CA GLN A 222 -13.16 -41.86 -21.33
C GLN A 222 -12.46 -40.98 -20.31
N LEU A 223 -11.29 -41.39 -19.81
CA LEU A 223 -10.46 -40.60 -18.89
C LEU A 223 -10.03 -39.27 -19.52
N SER A 224 -9.55 -39.28 -20.76
CA SER A 224 -9.15 -38.02 -21.44
C SER A 224 -10.33 -37.09 -21.71
N HIS A 225 -11.52 -37.65 -21.99
CA HIS A 225 -12.76 -36.87 -22.11
C HIS A 225 -13.20 -36.29 -20.77
N ASP A 226 -13.08 -37.05 -19.67
CA ASP A 226 -13.44 -36.59 -18.33
C ASP A 226 -12.46 -35.51 -17.85
N ASP A 227 -11.16 -35.65 -18.12
CA ASP A 227 -10.15 -34.63 -17.86
C ASP A 227 -10.45 -33.35 -18.64
N SER A 228 -10.72 -33.46 -19.94
CA SER A 228 -11.11 -32.34 -20.80
C SER A 228 -12.40 -31.66 -20.30
N ARG A 229 -13.38 -32.45 -19.85
CA ARG A 229 -14.65 -31.95 -19.32
C ARG A 229 -14.48 -31.25 -17.99
N SER A 230 -13.59 -31.75 -17.13
CA SER A 230 -13.25 -31.12 -15.86
C SER A 230 -12.52 -29.79 -16.07
N ALA A 231 -11.58 -29.73 -17.03
CA ALA A 231 -10.87 -28.52 -17.41
C ALA A 231 -11.82 -27.47 -18.00
N LEU A 232 -12.75 -27.87 -18.87
CA LEU A 232 -13.79 -26.98 -19.41
C LEU A 232 -14.68 -26.42 -18.30
N ARG A 233 -15.13 -27.26 -17.35
CA ARG A 233 -15.90 -26.78 -16.18
C ARG A 233 -15.11 -25.78 -15.34
N GLN A 234 -13.82 -26.03 -15.11
CA GLN A 234 -12.98 -25.09 -14.37
C GLN A 234 -12.82 -23.75 -15.12
N LEU A 235 -12.70 -23.78 -16.45
CA LEU A 235 -12.65 -22.58 -17.27
C LEU A 235 -13.99 -21.84 -17.26
N GLU A 236 -15.12 -22.55 -17.39
CA GLU A 236 -16.47 -21.99 -17.28
C GLU A 236 -16.71 -21.34 -15.91
N ASP A 237 -16.31 -22.00 -14.81
CA ASP A 237 -16.42 -21.44 -13.46
C ASP A 237 -15.52 -20.22 -13.25
N LYS A 238 -14.29 -20.24 -13.79
CA LYS A 238 -13.40 -19.06 -13.78
C LYS A 238 -14.01 -17.91 -14.58
N LEU A 239 -14.55 -18.21 -15.76
CA LEU A 239 -15.20 -17.22 -16.61
C LEU A 239 -16.40 -16.60 -15.89
N ARG A 240 -17.27 -17.43 -15.28
CA ARG A 240 -18.41 -16.98 -14.47
C ARG A 240 -17.97 -16.07 -13.32
N LYS A 241 -16.92 -16.45 -12.56
CA LYS A 241 -16.39 -15.61 -11.48
C LYS A 241 -15.86 -14.28 -12.00
N THR A 242 -15.10 -14.29 -13.09
CA THR A 242 -14.58 -13.04 -13.68
C THR A 242 -15.68 -12.14 -14.23
N THR A 243 -16.76 -12.69 -14.77
CA THR A 243 -17.93 -11.90 -15.23
C THR A 243 -18.68 -11.29 -14.05
N GLU A 244 -18.92 -12.06 -12.98
CA GLU A 244 -19.57 -11.54 -11.76
C GLU A 244 -18.74 -10.41 -11.11
N GLU A 245 -17.41 -10.55 -11.07
CA GLU A 245 -16.51 -9.51 -10.58
C GLU A 245 -16.57 -8.25 -11.45
N ALA A 246 -16.55 -8.40 -12.78
CA ALA A 246 -16.67 -7.28 -13.72
C ALA A 246 -18.02 -6.55 -13.57
N ASP A 247 -19.12 -7.29 -13.47
CA ASP A 247 -20.47 -6.74 -13.27
C ASP A 247 -20.56 -5.97 -11.94
N MET A 248 -19.95 -6.49 -10.87
CA MET A 248 -19.87 -5.79 -9.58
C MET A 248 -19.09 -4.47 -9.72
N TYR A 249 -17.95 -4.45 -10.41
CA TYR A 249 -17.19 -3.22 -10.62
C TYR A 249 -17.94 -2.21 -11.48
N GLU A 250 -18.67 -2.67 -12.50
CA GLU A 250 -19.52 -1.80 -13.32
C GLU A 250 -20.64 -1.17 -12.48
N SER A 251 -21.29 -1.95 -11.61
CA SER A 251 -22.32 -1.44 -10.70
C SER A 251 -21.76 -0.36 -9.76
N LYS A 252 -20.58 -0.62 -9.14
CA LYS A 252 -19.90 0.36 -8.29
C LYS A 252 -19.52 1.63 -9.05
N TYR A 253 -18.99 1.50 -10.27
CA TYR A 253 -18.68 2.64 -11.12
C TYR A 253 -19.94 3.47 -11.45
N ARG A 254 -21.06 2.79 -11.75
CA ARG A 254 -22.35 3.44 -12.01
C ARG A 254 -22.87 4.21 -10.81
N GLU A 255 -22.72 3.67 -9.60
CA GLU A 255 -23.07 4.38 -8.36
C GLU A 255 -22.19 5.61 -8.12
N VAL A 256 -20.87 5.47 -8.26
CA VAL A 256 -19.92 6.60 -8.12
C VAL A 256 -20.14 7.67 -9.18
N SER A 257 -20.48 7.29 -10.41
CA SER A 257 -20.80 8.23 -11.48
C SER A 257 -22.06 9.04 -11.15
N LYS A 258 -23.11 8.40 -10.60
CA LYS A 258 -24.33 9.11 -10.14
C LYS A 258 -24.03 10.11 -9.02
N THR A 259 -23.19 9.75 -8.04
CA THR A 259 -22.84 10.69 -6.96
C THR A 259 -22.00 11.85 -7.47
N LEU A 260 -21.12 11.60 -8.43
CA LEU A 260 -20.31 12.62 -9.09
C LEU A 260 -21.17 13.59 -9.92
N ASP A 261 -22.17 13.11 -10.63
CA ASP A 261 -23.11 13.96 -11.37
C ASP A 261 -23.97 14.83 -10.43
N LEU A 262 -24.40 14.28 -9.29
CA LEU A 262 -25.07 15.08 -8.26
C LEU A 262 -24.16 16.18 -7.70
N LEU A 263 -22.88 15.87 -7.51
CA LEU A 263 -21.87 16.83 -7.05
C LEU A 263 -21.64 17.93 -8.09
N LYS A 264 -21.48 17.61 -9.38
CA LYS A 264 -21.36 18.62 -10.46
C LYS A 264 -22.53 19.58 -10.46
N ASN A 265 -23.75 19.04 -10.37
CA ASN A 265 -24.97 19.84 -10.33
C ASN A 265 -25.07 20.73 -9.08
N SER A 266 -24.63 20.24 -7.91
CA SER A 266 -24.63 21.04 -6.68
C SER A 266 -23.57 22.14 -6.70
N VAL A 267 -22.38 21.85 -7.23
CA VAL A 267 -21.30 22.82 -7.44
C VAL A 267 -21.75 23.91 -8.43
N GLU A 268 -22.38 23.54 -9.54
CA GLU A 268 -22.90 24.52 -10.50
C GLU A 268 -23.98 25.42 -9.87
N LYS A 269 -24.89 24.85 -9.07
CA LYS A 269 -25.90 25.61 -8.31
C LYS A 269 -25.26 26.56 -7.30
N LEU A 270 -24.25 26.12 -6.55
CA LEU A 270 -23.52 26.94 -5.59
C LEU A 270 -22.76 28.07 -6.29
N PHE A 271 -22.09 27.77 -7.40
CA PHE A 271 -21.35 28.76 -8.18
C PHE A 271 -22.25 29.90 -8.67
N LYS A 272 -23.48 29.56 -9.12
CA LYS A 272 -24.51 30.54 -9.48
C LYS A 272 -25.04 31.30 -8.26
N LYS A 273 -25.25 30.64 -7.12
CA LYS A 273 -25.82 31.27 -5.91
C LYS A 273 -24.87 32.26 -5.23
N ILE A 274 -23.57 32.00 -5.27
CA ILE A 274 -22.53 32.81 -4.61
C ILE A 274 -22.03 33.94 -5.53
N ASN A 275 -22.54 34.02 -6.78
CA ASN A 275 -22.06 34.94 -7.82
C ASN A 275 -20.53 34.90 -7.97
N CYS A 276 -19.97 33.70 -8.13
CA CYS A 276 -18.55 33.53 -8.38
C CYS A 276 -18.19 33.99 -9.81
N ASP A 277 -17.06 34.68 -9.98
CA ASP A 277 -16.60 35.16 -11.29
C ASP A 277 -16.13 33.98 -12.16
N ALA A 278 -16.96 33.59 -13.12
CA ALA A 278 -16.64 32.56 -14.12
C ALA A 278 -15.51 32.98 -15.09
N THR A 279 -15.17 34.27 -15.14
CA THR A 279 -14.20 34.84 -16.08
C THR A 279 -12.81 34.25 -15.91
N LYS A 280 -12.37 33.96 -14.68
CA LYS A 280 -11.07 33.30 -14.43
C LYS A 280 -11.03 31.86 -14.94
N ILE A 281 -12.16 31.14 -14.85
CA ILE A 281 -12.27 29.75 -15.32
C ILE A 281 -12.32 29.72 -16.85
N LEU A 282 -13.09 30.62 -17.47
CA LEU A 282 -13.18 30.74 -18.93
C LEU A 282 -11.83 31.08 -19.57
N VAL A 283 -11.06 31.98 -18.95
CA VAL A 283 -9.74 32.40 -19.44
C VAL A 283 -8.69 31.31 -19.27
N GLN A 284 -8.78 30.48 -18.22
CA GLN A 284 -7.78 29.43 -17.95
C GLN A 284 -8.05 28.10 -18.68
N LEU A 285 -9.31 27.77 -19.01
CA LEU A 285 -9.67 26.45 -19.55
C LEU A 285 -10.17 26.48 -21.00
N GLY A 286 -10.46 27.64 -21.57
CA GLY A 286 -10.72 27.77 -23.01
C GLY A 286 -11.93 27.01 -23.56
N GLU A 287 -12.85 26.50 -22.72
CA GLU A 287 -14.06 25.79 -23.18
C GLU A 287 -15.29 26.02 -22.29
N THR A 288 -16.46 25.80 -22.90
CA THR A 288 -17.83 26.11 -22.45
C THR A 288 -17.99 25.99 -20.94
N GLY A 289 -18.52 27.02 -20.26
CA GLY A 289 -18.67 27.14 -18.80
C GLY A 289 -19.54 26.08 -18.10
N LYS A 290 -19.33 24.80 -18.40
CA LYS A 290 -19.89 23.60 -17.80
C LYS A 290 -18.85 23.00 -16.86
N VAL A 291 -19.33 22.44 -15.76
CA VAL A 291 -18.49 21.76 -14.77
C VAL A 291 -18.19 20.34 -15.26
N THR A 292 -16.92 20.02 -15.52
CA THR A 292 -16.40 18.71 -15.91
C THR A 292 -15.51 18.14 -14.80
N ASP A 293 -15.24 16.84 -14.83
CA ASP A 293 -14.44 16.18 -13.77
C ASP A 293 -13.03 16.75 -13.63
N ILE A 294 -12.47 17.24 -14.75
CA ILE A 294 -11.13 17.81 -14.82
C ILE A 294 -11.09 19.21 -14.22
N ASN A 295 -12.18 19.98 -14.35
CA ASN A 295 -12.24 21.35 -13.90
C ASN A 295 -12.86 21.51 -12.48
N LEU A 296 -13.46 20.45 -11.94
CA LEU A 296 -14.12 20.44 -10.62
C LEU A 296 -13.21 20.95 -9.48
N PRO A 297 -11.92 20.56 -9.39
CA PRO A 297 -11.01 21.10 -8.37
C PRO A 297 -10.82 22.62 -8.47
N GLN A 298 -10.77 23.18 -9.68
CA GLN A 298 -10.61 24.61 -9.92
C GLN A 298 -11.89 25.38 -9.55
N TYR A 299 -13.07 24.80 -9.81
CA TYR A 299 -14.34 25.34 -9.32
C TYR A 299 -14.36 25.40 -7.78
N PHE A 300 -13.89 24.34 -7.10
CA PHE A 300 -13.78 24.34 -5.63
C PHE A 300 -12.84 25.43 -5.11
N ALA A 301 -11.66 25.59 -5.71
CA ALA A 301 -10.71 26.62 -5.27
C ALA A 301 -11.29 28.05 -5.36
N ILE A 302 -12.10 28.32 -6.39
CA ILE A 302 -12.74 29.62 -6.58
C ILE A 302 -13.89 29.81 -5.59
N ILE A 303 -14.69 28.76 -5.37
CA ILE A 303 -15.76 28.79 -4.36
C ILE A 303 -15.16 28.99 -2.97
N GLU A 304 -14.07 28.29 -2.64
CA GLU A 304 -13.35 28.42 -1.37
C GLU A 304 -12.85 29.86 -1.18
N LYS A 305 -12.16 30.41 -2.17
CA LYS A 305 -11.68 31.80 -2.11
C LYS A 305 -12.83 32.77 -1.88
N LYS A 306 -13.92 32.67 -2.66
CA LYS A 306 -15.07 33.57 -2.56
C LYS A 306 -15.80 33.43 -1.21
N THR A 307 -15.87 32.20 -0.69
CA THR A 307 -16.45 31.93 0.63
C THR A 307 -15.60 32.55 1.73
N ASN A 308 -14.28 32.45 1.64
CA ASN A 308 -13.36 33.08 2.59
C ASN A 308 -13.48 34.61 2.55
N ASP A 309 -13.57 35.22 1.36
CA ASP A 309 -13.78 36.67 1.21
C ASP A 309 -15.12 37.12 1.82
N LEU A 310 -16.20 36.35 1.59
CA LEU A 310 -17.52 36.62 2.18
C LEU A 310 -17.52 36.49 3.71
N LEU A 311 -16.83 35.48 4.24
CA LEU A 311 -16.67 35.30 5.69
C LEU A 311 -15.90 36.48 6.29
N LEU A 312 -14.82 36.94 5.65
CA LEU A 312 -14.08 38.10 6.11
C LEU A 312 -14.95 39.36 6.13
N LEU A 313 -15.73 39.62 5.07
CA LEU A 313 -16.66 40.76 5.04
C LEU A 313 -17.73 40.68 6.14
N GLU A 314 -18.23 39.49 6.45
CA GLU A 314 -19.18 39.27 7.54
C GLU A 314 -18.55 39.56 8.91
N THR A 315 -17.30 39.14 9.12
CA THR A 315 -16.56 39.47 10.35
C THR A 315 -16.38 40.99 10.51
N TYR A 316 -16.01 41.70 9.44
CA TYR A 316 -15.87 43.15 9.46
C TYR A 316 -17.21 43.84 9.75
N ARG A 317 -18.31 43.36 9.17
CA ARG A 317 -19.65 43.90 9.45
C ARG A 317 -20.02 43.75 10.93
N ARG A 318 -19.78 42.59 11.54
CA ARG A 318 -20.05 42.40 12.98
C ARG A 318 -19.23 43.31 13.88
N ILE A 319 -17.95 43.55 13.54
CA ILE A 319 -17.11 44.47 14.31
C ILE A 319 -17.67 45.89 14.25
N LEU A 320 -18.08 46.35 13.06
CA LEU A 320 -18.70 47.66 12.87
C LEU A 320 -20.06 47.78 13.58
N ASP A 321 -20.87 46.71 13.59
CA ASP A 321 -22.15 46.69 14.30
C ASP A 321 -21.96 46.76 15.83
N VAL A 322 -20.83 46.29 16.36
CA VAL A 322 -20.45 46.41 17.79
C VAL A 322 -19.92 47.82 18.11
N GLU A 323 -19.24 48.50 17.18
CA GLU A 323 -18.80 49.89 17.38
C GLU A 323 -19.97 50.90 17.47
N GLY A 324 -21.16 50.55 16.96
CA GLY A 324 -22.37 51.37 17.06
C GLY A 324 -23.17 51.19 18.36
N ALA A 325 -22.85 50.19 19.18
CA ALA A 325 -23.53 49.91 20.45
C ALA A 325 -22.50 49.89 21.58
N GLU A 326 -22.53 50.88 22.47
CA GLU A 326 -21.70 50.95 23.68
C GLU A 326 -21.94 49.74 24.61
N ALA A 327 -21.38 48.58 24.29
CA ALA A 327 -21.41 47.38 25.12
C ALA A 327 -20.03 46.73 25.18
N GLU A 328 -19.55 46.55 26.42
CA GLU A 328 -18.27 45.98 26.77
C GLU A 328 -18.08 44.55 26.20
N ILE A 329 -16.90 44.32 25.61
CA ILE A 329 -16.31 43.03 25.19
C ILE A 329 -16.83 42.50 23.84
N PRO A 330 -15.98 42.44 22.78
CA PRO A 330 -16.35 41.81 21.52
C PRO A 330 -16.55 40.29 21.73
N PRO A 331 -17.65 39.71 21.25
CA PRO A 331 -17.83 38.27 21.30
C PRO A 331 -16.76 37.58 20.41
N PRO A 332 -16.10 36.52 20.89
CA PRO A 332 -15.11 35.80 20.10
C PRO A 332 -15.73 35.26 18.81
N PHE A 333 -15.04 35.48 17.68
CA PHE A 333 -15.46 35.00 16.37
C PHE A 333 -15.54 33.47 16.36
N VAL A 334 -16.75 32.93 16.22
CA VAL A 334 -16.98 31.49 16.00
C VAL A 334 -17.31 31.33 14.52
N ASN A 335 -16.38 30.76 13.74
CA ASN A 335 -16.57 30.51 12.31
C ASN A 335 -17.80 29.57 12.12
N PRO A 336 -18.88 30.01 11.45
CA PRO A 336 -20.10 29.22 11.29
C PRO A 336 -19.91 27.89 10.56
N PHE A 337 -18.91 27.79 9.67
CA PHE A 337 -18.59 26.52 8.99
C PHE A 337 -17.93 25.49 9.90
N TRP A 338 -17.31 25.94 10.99
CA TRP A 338 -16.74 25.11 12.04
C TRP A 338 -17.73 24.91 13.19
N GLY A 339 -19.03 25.10 12.94
CA GLY A 339 -20.11 24.94 13.92
C GLY A 339 -20.26 23.53 14.52
N GLY A 340 -19.48 22.54 14.05
CA GLY A 340 -19.32 21.24 14.71
C GLY A 340 -18.20 21.20 15.77
N SER A 341 -17.34 22.21 15.81
CA SER A 341 -16.19 22.30 16.72
C SER A 341 -16.55 22.87 18.10
N ALA A 342 -17.79 23.34 18.33
CA ALA A 342 -18.23 23.83 19.64
C ALA A 342 -18.18 22.74 20.76
N LEU A 343 -18.10 21.46 20.39
CA LEU A 343 -17.89 20.35 21.33
C LEU A 343 -16.41 20.05 21.62
N LEU A 344 -15.49 20.62 20.84
CA LEU A 344 -14.05 20.49 21.05
C LEU A 344 -13.55 21.84 21.56
N LYS A 345 -13.32 21.92 22.88
CA LYS A 345 -12.63 23.08 23.49
C LYS A 345 -11.37 23.39 22.67
N PRO A 346 -11.24 24.58 22.06
CA PRO A 346 -9.97 24.98 21.48
C PRO A 346 -8.92 24.96 22.59
N PRO A 347 -7.75 24.35 22.40
CA PRO A 347 -6.67 24.50 23.37
C PRO A 347 -6.34 25.99 23.49
N GLU A 348 -6.24 26.48 24.72
CA GLU A 348 -5.89 27.88 24.99
C GLU A 348 -4.66 28.27 24.17
N PRO A 349 -4.65 29.45 23.52
CA PRO A 349 -3.54 29.88 22.70
C PRO A 349 -2.28 29.97 23.59
N ILE A 350 -1.41 28.98 23.44
CA ILE A 350 -0.10 28.97 24.10
C ILE A 350 0.66 30.16 23.53
N LYS A 351 0.91 31.17 24.37
CA LYS A 351 1.78 32.30 24.04
C LYS A 351 3.20 31.77 23.96
N VAL A 352 3.59 31.25 22.79
CA VAL A 352 4.94 30.76 22.54
C VAL A 352 5.85 31.98 22.46
N ILE A 353 6.58 32.25 23.53
CA ILE A 353 7.74 33.13 23.49
C ILE A 353 8.85 32.32 22.81
N PRO A 354 9.42 32.78 21.68
CA PRO A 354 10.55 32.10 21.05
C PRO A 354 11.66 31.91 22.09
N PRO A 355 12.23 30.70 22.25
CA PRO A 355 13.33 30.50 23.16
C PRO A 355 14.49 31.40 22.73
N VAL A 356 14.99 32.23 23.65
CA VAL A 356 16.24 32.95 23.45
C VAL A 356 17.34 31.89 23.36
N LEU A 357 17.83 31.64 22.15
CA LEU A 357 19.08 30.93 21.94
C LEU A 357 20.16 31.81 22.57
N GLY A 358 20.72 31.37 23.70
CA GLY A 358 21.92 31.97 24.27
C GLY A 358 23.07 31.89 23.25
N ALA A 359 24.08 32.74 23.43
CA ALA A 359 25.23 32.84 22.54
C ALA A 359 25.74 31.45 22.11
N ASP A 360 25.80 31.24 20.80
CA ASP A 360 26.23 30.00 20.18
C ASP A 360 27.62 29.62 20.70
N PRO A 361 27.78 28.50 21.43
CA PRO A 361 29.08 28.07 21.95
C PRO A 361 30.12 27.80 20.86
N PHE A 362 29.70 27.73 19.59
CA PHE A 362 30.57 27.50 18.45
C PHE A 362 30.85 28.77 17.62
N GLY A 363 30.17 29.89 17.91
CA GLY A 363 30.21 31.10 17.08
C GLY A 363 31.63 31.60 16.80
N ASP A 364 32.44 31.77 17.85
CA ASP A 364 33.82 32.29 17.74
C ASP A 364 34.79 31.39 16.95
N ARG A 365 34.46 30.11 16.71
CA ARG A 365 35.34 29.16 16.00
C ARG A 365 34.82 28.75 14.62
N LEU A 366 33.58 29.08 14.30
CA LEU A 366 32.96 28.79 13.01
C LEU A 366 33.09 29.95 12.02
N ASP A 367 33.29 31.19 12.49
CA ASP A 367 33.53 32.35 11.63
C ASP A 367 34.83 32.26 10.81
N ASP A 368 35.80 31.43 11.23
CA ASP A 368 37.09 31.26 10.55
C ASP A 368 37.10 30.16 9.47
N VAL A 369 35.98 29.47 9.22
CA VAL A 369 35.96 28.31 8.31
C VAL A 369 35.01 28.53 7.11
N GLU A 370 35.57 29.04 6.00
CA GLU A 370 34.86 29.31 4.73
C GLU A 370 34.39 28.05 3.96
N GLN A 371 34.68 26.83 4.44
CA GLN A 371 34.37 25.57 3.75
C GLN A 371 33.66 24.56 4.69
N PRO A 372 32.71 23.72 4.20
CA PRO A 372 32.00 22.78 5.05
C PRO A 372 32.96 21.80 5.76
N LEU A 373 32.88 21.75 7.09
CA LEU A 373 33.74 20.91 7.92
C LEU A 373 33.51 19.42 7.62
N ASP A 374 34.61 18.69 7.37
CA ASP A 374 34.59 17.23 7.26
C ASP A 374 34.24 16.58 8.62
N HIS A 375 33.65 15.39 8.55
CA HIS A 375 33.05 14.68 9.69
C HIS A 375 34.07 14.35 10.80
N GLY A 376 35.35 14.16 10.43
CA GLY A 376 36.45 14.00 11.38
C GLY A 376 36.79 15.28 12.14
N SER A 377 36.91 16.40 11.43
CA SER A 377 37.19 17.72 11.99
C SER A 377 36.07 18.21 12.91
N LEU A 378 34.81 17.98 12.52
CA LEU A 378 33.65 18.30 13.34
C LEU A 378 33.64 17.50 14.66
N ARG A 379 34.01 16.22 14.60
CA ARG A 379 34.10 15.37 15.80
C ARG A 379 35.19 15.86 16.76
N GLN A 380 36.33 16.29 16.23
CA GLN A 380 37.43 16.85 17.02
C GLN A 380 37.02 18.14 17.74
N LEU A 381 36.34 19.04 17.02
CA LEU A 381 35.86 20.32 17.55
C LEU A 381 34.83 20.14 18.68
N ILE A 382 33.99 19.10 18.60
CA ILE A 382 33.05 18.74 19.65
C ILE A 382 33.77 18.18 20.88
N LEU A 383 34.79 17.34 20.68
CA LEU A 383 35.57 16.76 21.78
C LEU A 383 36.36 17.83 22.54
N ASP A 384 37.01 18.76 21.84
CA ASP A 384 37.77 19.85 22.46
C ASP A 384 36.87 20.78 23.29
N ASN A 385 35.67 21.08 22.79
CA ASN A 385 34.68 21.85 23.54
C ASN A 385 34.14 21.09 24.76
N TYR A 386 33.98 19.77 24.66
CA TYR A 386 33.59 18.96 25.80
C TYR A 386 34.67 18.98 26.89
N ILE A 387 35.94 18.90 26.51
CA ILE A 387 37.09 18.98 27.44
C ILE A 387 37.18 20.37 28.07
N LEU A 388 36.99 21.46 27.30
CA LEU A 388 36.96 22.83 27.83
C LEU A 388 35.80 23.03 28.82
N LYS A 389 34.62 22.47 28.50
CA LYS A 389 33.46 22.48 29.39
C LYS A 389 33.71 21.67 30.65
N GLU A 390 34.36 20.51 30.54
CA GLU A 390 34.70 19.66 31.67
C GLU A 390 35.76 20.31 32.57
N ASN A 391 36.73 21.02 32.00
CA ASN A 391 37.74 21.76 32.76
C ASN A 391 37.12 22.95 33.53
N ARG A 392 36.22 23.72 32.90
CA ARG A 392 35.41 24.73 33.60
C ARG A 392 34.53 24.13 34.70
N SER A 393 34.10 22.88 34.53
CA SER A 393 33.30 22.15 35.53
C SER A 393 34.14 21.60 36.69
N LYS A 394 35.44 21.37 36.49
CA LYS A 394 36.40 20.90 37.50
C LYS A 394 36.98 22.03 38.33
N GLU A 395 37.20 23.21 37.75
CA GLU A 395 37.61 24.42 38.49
C GLU A 395 36.57 24.88 39.53
N VAL A 396 35.27 24.67 39.25
CA VAL A 396 34.17 25.02 40.19
C VAL A 396 34.10 24.07 41.40
N ARG A 397 34.83 22.95 41.41
CA ARG A 397 34.72 21.89 42.43
C ARG A 397 35.96 21.73 43.32
N GLY A 398 36.93 22.64 43.23
CA GLY A 398 38.28 22.49 43.79
C GLY A 398 38.55 23.06 45.19
N ASP A 399 37.59 23.67 45.89
CA ASP A 399 37.90 24.36 47.16
C ASP A 399 36.98 23.94 48.32
N SER A 400 37.26 22.77 48.91
CA SER A 400 37.12 22.42 50.35
C SER A 400 37.58 20.98 50.64
N LEU A 401 38.58 20.83 51.52
CA LEU A 401 39.17 19.57 52.04
C LEU A 401 38.27 18.91 53.15
N PRO A 402 38.64 17.77 53.79
CA PRO A 402 38.53 16.40 53.30
C PRO A 402 37.75 15.48 54.29
N GLU A 403 36.97 14.48 53.85
CA GLU A 403 36.51 13.45 54.79
C GLU A 403 36.36 12.04 54.21
N LYS A 404 37.21 11.16 54.79
CA LYS A 404 37.06 9.73 55.11
C LYS A 404 36.63 8.73 54.02
N VAL A 405 37.61 7.86 53.76
CA VAL A 405 37.50 6.45 53.41
C VAL A 405 36.35 5.77 54.15
N ASP A 406 35.42 5.15 53.41
CA ASP A 406 34.91 3.83 53.80
C ASP A 406 34.53 3.00 52.58
N ASP A 407 34.97 1.75 52.63
CA ASP A 407 35.04 0.78 51.55
C ASP A 407 33.95 -0.27 51.80
N SER A 408 32.86 -0.30 51.02
CA SER A 408 31.91 -1.42 51.09
C SER A 408 31.34 -1.82 49.73
N ARG A 409 31.92 -2.93 49.25
CA ARG A 409 31.58 -3.72 48.07
C ARG A 409 30.11 -4.15 48.05
N PHE A 410 29.42 -3.81 46.97
CA PHE A 410 28.11 -4.39 46.64
C PHE A 410 28.24 -5.85 46.19
N ARG A 411 27.67 -6.75 46.99
CA ARG A 411 27.42 -8.17 46.65
C ARG A 411 26.48 -8.25 45.43
N LYS A 412 26.97 -8.86 44.34
CA LYS A 412 26.13 -9.38 43.25
C LYS A 412 25.31 -10.56 43.78
N ARG A 413 23.97 -10.48 43.71
CA ARG A 413 23.08 -11.64 43.75
C ARG A 413 23.02 -12.25 42.35
N VAL A 414 23.40 -13.52 42.26
CA VAL A 414 23.06 -14.42 41.16
C VAL A 414 21.75 -15.08 41.54
N THR A 415 20.72 -14.93 40.72
CA THR A 415 19.46 -15.65 40.84
C THR A 415 19.56 -16.94 40.03
N MET A 416 19.13 -18.04 40.64
CA MET A 416 18.75 -19.27 39.94
C MET A 416 17.48 -19.06 39.12
#